data_AF-A0L2K6-F1
#
_entry.id   AF-A0L2K6-F1
#
_cell.length_a   1.000
_cell.length_b   1.000
_cell.length_c   1.000
_cell.angle_alpha   90.00
_cell.angle_beta   90.00
_cell.angle_gamma   90.00
#
_symmetry.space_group_name_H-M   'P 1'
#
loop_
_entity.id
_entity.type
_entity.pdbx_description
1 polymer ?
#
loop_
_entity_poly.entity_id
_entity_poly.type
_entity_poly.pdbx_seq_one_letter_code
_entity_poly.pdbx_strand_id
1 'polypeptide(L)'
;MSDDIVDFNWKEPVLCAEGTELFPRDTLDRARYASFLHNYLAINAIDGGYVLNLNAKWGSGKTYFINRWIESIKDTHPVVYIDAWKQDYSDDPMLTVISSLINALSEQLPPENKAVVNIAKKSARFIKAAAPALLKGLVKKATGLNLDDVSIEDEDKISSENKSDGKGSSDIFGESGAAIAQCLVKDHNDKLQSVEYLRNEIKELITAVIAHKQGALKVPAFIFIDELDRCRPSYAVEMLEIVKHFFELDNIAFIVATDTEQLQHAVKAVYGEGFDAQTYLGRFFRRRYSLTELSRYEFVSHIVESKVTYNPKWREFVPSLAELDDFTNVVSIVADRFRLSLRETEQLTEKFIAVLSNTTKTLNPYLLLVLFVIRDKHFSLYNEWVEATNKDHDFSHSISSIGYFIDVFPIYYQDEAGFVPKVVTLTQVLNFDLRLNELLAEMNKMCSSWKARDRIRLENQLDDKYSNSASYPVRVDCNRQEKLLNLSASKSDYKNWVELAVSFDK
;
A
#
# COMPACT_ATOMS: atom_id res chain seq x y z
N MET A 1 -29.68 -21.45 10.40
CA MET A 1 -28.68 -20.62 9.72
C MET A 1 -29.24 -19.21 9.77
N SER A 2 -28.56 -18.30 10.46
CA SER A 2 -29.12 -16.97 10.82
C SER A 2 -29.21 -16.05 9.60
N ASP A 3 -30.27 -15.26 9.52
CA ASP A 3 -30.55 -14.24 8.50
C ASP A 3 -29.56 -13.04 8.47
N ASP A 4 -28.38 -13.16 9.07
CA ASP A 4 -27.43 -12.05 9.31
C ASP A 4 -26.06 -12.24 8.64
N ILE A 5 -25.88 -13.23 7.74
CA ILE A 5 -24.65 -13.32 6.94
C ILE A 5 -24.73 -12.32 5.79
N VAL A 6 -23.86 -11.31 5.83
CA VAL A 6 -23.75 -10.30 4.77
C VAL A 6 -22.83 -10.79 3.67
N ASP A 7 -23.28 -10.68 2.42
CA ASP A 7 -22.47 -10.94 1.23
C ASP A 7 -22.39 -9.64 0.41
N PHE A 8 -21.24 -8.97 0.49
CA PHE A 8 -20.99 -7.74 -0.23
C PHE A 8 -20.83 -8.03 -1.72
N ASN A 9 -21.45 -7.19 -2.56
CA ASN A 9 -21.24 -7.20 -3.99
C ASN A 9 -20.58 -5.90 -4.43
N TRP A 10 -19.32 -5.99 -4.86
CA TRP A 10 -18.55 -4.83 -5.32
C TRP A 10 -18.32 -4.80 -6.83
N LYS A 11 -19.07 -5.60 -7.60
CA LYS A 11 -18.92 -5.67 -9.06
C LYS A 11 -19.23 -4.37 -9.79
N GLU A 12 -20.04 -3.51 -9.18
CA GLU A 12 -20.35 -2.18 -9.71
C GLU A 12 -19.52 -1.09 -8.99
N PRO A 13 -19.26 0.03 -9.69
CA PRO A 13 -18.69 1.21 -9.05
C PRO A 13 -19.66 1.82 -8.03
N VAL A 14 -19.11 2.49 -7.02
CA VAL A 14 -19.89 3.33 -6.10
C VAL A 14 -19.90 4.73 -6.67
N LEU A 15 -21.09 5.32 -6.83
CA LEU A 15 -21.25 6.68 -7.34
C LEU A 15 -21.65 7.63 -6.19
N CYS A 16 -21.20 8.88 -6.26
CA CYS A 16 -21.71 9.94 -5.39
C CYS A 16 -23.13 10.38 -5.82
N ALA A 17 -23.76 11.26 -5.03
CA ALA A 17 -25.10 11.78 -5.31
C ALA A 17 -25.20 12.51 -6.66
N GLU A 18 -24.10 13.12 -7.11
CA GLU A 18 -23.98 13.81 -8.40
C GLU A 18 -23.67 12.87 -9.57
N GLY A 19 -23.58 11.56 -9.33
CA GLY A 19 -23.32 10.54 -10.35
C GLY A 19 -21.84 10.37 -10.74
N THR A 20 -20.90 11.08 -10.09
CA THR A 20 -19.46 10.83 -10.30
C THR A 20 -19.00 9.58 -9.56
N GLU A 21 -18.06 8.83 -10.15
CA GLU A 21 -17.49 7.63 -9.52
C GLU A 21 -16.72 8.01 -8.26
N LEU A 22 -17.18 7.49 -7.12
CA LEU A 22 -16.52 7.61 -5.82
C LEU A 22 -15.49 6.51 -5.63
N PHE A 23 -15.86 5.27 -5.96
CA PHE A 23 -14.95 4.12 -5.92
C PHE A 23 -15.15 3.22 -7.15
N PRO A 24 -14.06 2.81 -7.84
CA PRO A 24 -14.16 1.93 -9.00
C PRO A 24 -14.64 0.54 -8.62
N ARG A 25 -15.23 -0.20 -9.56
CA ARG A 25 -15.62 -1.62 -9.40
C ARG A 25 -14.47 -2.47 -8.86
N ASP A 26 -14.81 -3.52 -8.12
CA ASP A 26 -13.84 -4.44 -7.55
C ASP A 26 -13.34 -5.44 -8.60
N THR A 27 -12.08 -5.24 -8.99
CA THR A 27 -11.39 -6.02 -10.01
C THR A 27 -10.59 -7.17 -9.41
N LEU A 28 -10.56 -7.26 -8.08
CA LEU A 28 -9.71 -8.17 -7.31
C LEU A 28 -10.54 -8.93 -6.28
N ASP A 29 -11.79 -9.29 -6.59
CA ASP A 29 -12.65 -10.17 -5.76
C ASP A 29 -12.49 -9.95 -4.24
N ARG A 30 -12.42 -8.68 -3.84
CA ARG A 30 -12.17 -8.24 -2.47
C ARG A 30 -13.44 -8.21 -1.64
N ALA A 31 -14.58 -8.06 -2.28
CA ALA A 31 -15.88 -8.14 -1.65
C ALA A 31 -16.02 -9.44 -0.83
N ARG A 32 -15.53 -10.56 -1.38
CA ARG A 32 -15.42 -11.86 -0.67
C ARG A 32 -14.71 -11.73 0.67
N TYR A 33 -13.53 -11.11 0.68
CA TYR A 33 -12.73 -10.97 1.89
C TYR A 33 -13.36 -10.03 2.90
N ALA A 34 -13.90 -8.91 2.43
CA ALA A 34 -14.61 -7.96 3.30
C ALA A 34 -15.85 -8.61 3.92
N SER A 35 -16.62 -9.40 3.16
CA SER A 35 -17.79 -10.13 3.65
C SER A 35 -17.41 -11.12 4.75
N PHE A 36 -16.38 -11.94 4.49
CA PHE A 36 -15.86 -12.89 5.46
C PHE A 36 -15.42 -12.19 6.75
N LEU A 37 -14.61 -11.13 6.64
CA LEU A 37 -14.11 -10.40 7.79
C LEU A 37 -15.23 -9.67 8.54
N HIS A 38 -16.20 -9.07 7.84
CA HIS A 38 -17.35 -8.41 8.43
C HIS A 38 -18.17 -9.37 9.27
N ASN A 39 -18.59 -10.49 8.68
CA ASN A 39 -19.38 -11.50 9.39
C ASN A 39 -18.63 -12.06 10.60
N TYR A 40 -17.33 -12.30 10.45
CA TYR A 40 -16.48 -12.75 11.55
C TYR A 40 -16.41 -11.70 12.68
N LEU A 41 -16.15 -10.43 12.35
CA LEU A 41 -16.02 -9.36 13.35
C LEU A 41 -17.36 -9.01 14.02
N ALA A 42 -18.46 -9.02 13.26
CA ALA A 42 -19.79 -8.74 13.78
C ALA A 42 -20.18 -9.67 14.94
N ILE A 43 -19.74 -10.93 14.88
CA ILE A 43 -19.97 -11.93 15.93
C ILE A 43 -18.94 -11.79 17.06
N ASN A 44 -17.66 -11.65 16.72
CA ASN A 44 -16.57 -11.75 17.70
C ASN A 44 -16.26 -10.45 18.46
N ALA A 45 -16.85 -9.32 18.07
CA ALA A 45 -16.65 -8.03 18.74
C ALA A 45 -17.70 -7.69 19.81
N ILE A 46 -18.73 -8.55 19.97
CA ILE A 46 -19.82 -8.30 20.91
C ILE A 46 -19.30 -8.28 22.35
N ASP A 47 -18.53 -9.29 22.74
CA ASP A 47 -18.00 -9.45 24.11
C ASP A 47 -16.50 -9.13 24.16
N GLY A 48 -16.15 -8.09 24.91
CA GLY A 48 -14.77 -7.64 25.10
C GLY A 48 -14.10 -7.04 23.86
N GLY A 49 -14.88 -6.59 22.86
CA GLY A 49 -14.39 -5.95 21.64
C GLY A 49 -13.55 -6.86 20.74
N TYR A 50 -13.09 -6.35 19.59
CA TYR A 50 -12.17 -7.08 18.72
C TYR A 50 -11.17 -6.15 18.03
N VAL A 51 -9.94 -6.64 17.81
CA VAL A 51 -8.88 -5.93 17.07
C VAL A 51 -8.31 -6.82 15.99
N LEU A 52 -8.50 -6.41 14.76
CA LEU A 52 -7.96 -7.05 13.58
C LEU A 52 -6.84 -6.18 13.01
N ASN A 53 -5.67 -6.77 12.78
CA ASN A 53 -4.68 -6.16 11.91
C ASN A 53 -4.93 -6.60 10.47
N LEU A 54 -5.23 -5.64 9.60
CA LEU A 54 -5.34 -5.83 8.16
C LEU A 54 -3.98 -5.55 7.52
N ASN A 55 -3.19 -6.60 7.33
CA ASN A 55 -1.84 -6.51 6.79
C ASN A 55 -1.87 -6.53 5.25
N ALA A 56 -1.19 -5.58 4.61
CA ALA A 56 -0.84 -5.69 3.20
C ALA A 56 0.31 -4.76 2.86
N LYS A 57 1.04 -5.05 1.78
CA LYS A 57 2.14 -4.18 1.32
C LYS A 57 1.65 -2.81 0.85
N TRP A 58 2.56 -1.85 0.71
CA TRP A 58 2.27 -0.61 -0.01
C TRP A 58 1.86 -0.87 -1.46
N GLY A 59 0.95 -0.03 -1.97
CA GLY A 59 0.43 -0.17 -3.32
C GLY A 59 -0.51 -1.36 -3.54
N SER A 60 -0.93 -2.06 -2.48
CA SER A 60 -1.86 -3.19 -2.58
C SER A 60 -3.34 -2.78 -2.51
N GLY A 61 -3.68 -1.49 -2.49
CA GLY A 61 -5.07 -1.02 -2.44
C GLY A 61 -5.78 -1.20 -1.08
N LYS A 62 -5.06 -1.13 0.05
CA LYS A 62 -5.64 -1.19 1.40
C LYS A 62 -6.74 -0.15 1.60
N THR A 63 -6.46 1.11 1.26
CA THR A 63 -7.40 2.22 1.40
C THR A 63 -8.66 2.01 0.55
N TYR A 64 -8.52 1.48 -0.68
CA TYR A 64 -9.66 1.07 -1.50
C TYR A 64 -10.52 0.01 -0.78
N PHE A 65 -9.87 -1.04 -0.26
CA PHE A 65 -10.56 -2.12 0.46
C PHE A 65 -11.33 -1.62 1.69
N ILE A 66 -10.70 -0.76 2.50
CA ILE A 66 -11.30 -0.16 3.69
C ILE A 66 -12.48 0.71 3.32
N ASN A 67 -12.32 1.63 2.36
CA ASN A 67 -13.38 2.54 1.97
C ASN A 67 -14.59 1.83 1.35
N ARG A 68 -14.35 0.83 0.48
CA ARG A 68 -15.44 -0.02 -0.05
C ARG A 68 -16.18 -0.76 1.06
N TRP A 69 -15.46 -1.24 2.07
CA TRP A 69 -16.06 -1.89 3.23
C TRP A 69 -16.89 -0.92 4.06
N ILE A 70 -16.35 0.25 4.39
CA ILE A 70 -17.07 1.34 5.08
C ILE A 70 -18.38 1.65 4.35
N GLU A 71 -18.31 1.89 3.05
CA GLU A 71 -19.50 2.16 2.23
C GLU A 71 -20.54 1.06 2.26
N SER A 72 -20.11 -0.19 2.39
CA SER A 72 -21.02 -1.34 2.42
C SER A 72 -21.75 -1.51 3.75
N ILE A 73 -21.29 -0.85 4.83
CA ILE A 73 -21.82 -1.05 6.19
C ILE A 73 -22.25 0.23 6.89
N LYS A 74 -21.96 1.42 6.35
CA LYS A 74 -22.27 2.71 7.00
C LYS A 74 -23.75 2.94 7.29
N ASP A 75 -24.63 2.27 6.55
CA ASP A 75 -26.09 2.34 6.74
C ASP A 75 -26.62 1.27 7.69
N THR A 76 -25.80 0.30 8.09
CA THR A 76 -26.18 -0.83 8.97
C THR A 76 -25.37 -0.88 10.26
N HIS A 77 -24.25 -0.17 10.35
CA HIS A 77 -23.40 -0.09 11.54
C HIS A 77 -22.87 1.33 11.75
N PRO A 78 -22.58 1.75 13.00
CA PRO A 78 -21.76 2.92 13.24
C PRO A 78 -20.36 2.67 12.69
N VAL A 79 -19.85 3.61 11.88
CA VAL A 79 -18.52 3.50 11.28
C VAL A 79 -17.69 4.73 11.59
N VAL A 80 -16.41 4.51 11.88
CA VAL A 80 -15.42 5.58 12.02
C VAL A 80 -14.20 5.24 11.18
N TYR A 81 -13.67 6.24 10.47
CA TYR A 81 -12.42 6.15 9.71
C TYR A 81 -11.40 7.15 10.27
N ILE A 82 -10.20 6.66 10.57
CA ILE A 82 -9.08 7.47 11.07
C ILE A 82 -7.88 7.26 10.15
N ASP A 83 -7.46 8.34 9.51
CA ASP A 83 -6.20 8.41 8.78
C ASP A 83 -5.12 8.87 9.76
N ALA A 84 -4.32 7.92 10.26
CA ALA A 84 -3.32 8.20 11.30
C ALA A 84 -2.21 9.11 10.81
N TRP A 85 -1.84 9.01 9.52
CA TRP A 85 -0.76 9.80 8.94
C TRP A 85 -1.13 11.26 8.76
N LYS A 86 -2.35 11.56 8.28
CA LYS A 86 -2.82 12.97 8.18
C LYS A 86 -2.80 13.71 9.51
N GLN A 87 -2.84 13.00 10.64
CA GLN A 87 -2.94 13.57 11.97
C GLN A 87 -1.63 13.43 12.77
N ASP A 88 -0.55 12.96 12.13
CA ASP A 88 0.73 12.70 12.79
C ASP A 88 1.54 13.96 13.14
N TYR A 89 1.07 15.14 12.69
CA TYR A 89 1.58 16.46 13.08
C TYR A 89 1.22 16.82 14.53
N SER A 90 0.19 16.18 15.09
CA SER A 90 -0.16 16.34 16.51
C SER A 90 0.88 15.62 17.38
N ASP A 91 1.31 16.26 18.46
CA ASP A 91 2.31 15.68 19.37
C ASP A 91 1.69 14.75 20.43
N ASP A 92 0.36 14.59 20.46
CA ASP A 92 -0.32 13.61 21.31
C ASP A 92 -1.26 12.72 20.48
N PRO A 93 -0.85 11.47 20.19
CA PRO A 93 -1.67 10.50 19.47
C PRO A 93 -2.97 10.15 20.21
N MET A 94 -3.01 10.24 21.53
CA MET A 94 -4.18 9.92 22.34
C MET A 94 -5.29 10.89 22.05
N LEU A 95 -5.02 12.17 22.27
CA LEU A 95 -5.99 13.23 22.00
C LEU A 95 -6.45 13.22 20.54
N THR A 96 -5.55 12.90 19.63
CA THR A 96 -5.82 12.83 18.20
C THR A 96 -6.83 11.73 17.86
N VAL A 97 -6.58 10.49 18.30
CA VAL A 97 -7.52 9.37 18.07
C VAL A 97 -8.85 9.63 18.75
N ILE A 98 -8.82 10.11 19.98
CA ILE A 98 -10.01 10.35 20.79
C ILE A 98 -10.88 11.44 20.18
N SER A 99 -10.27 12.57 19.80
CA SER A 99 -10.95 13.67 19.11
C SER A 99 -11.55 13.18 17.80
N SER A 100 -10.80 12.41 17.00
CA SER A 100 -11.29 11.83 15.75
C SER A 100 -12.47 10.88 15.97
N LEU A 101 -12.41 10.00 16.97
CA LEU A 101 -13.52 9.12 17.35
C LEU A 101 -14.76 9.91 17.76
N ILE A 102 -14.59 10.88 18.67
CA ILE A 102 -15.69 11.72 19.15
C ILE A 102 -16.30 12.51 18.01
N ASN A 103 -15.49 13.15 17.17
CA ASN A 103 -15.97 13.97 16.06
C ASN A 103 -16.73 13.10 15.04
N ALA A 104 -16.14 12.00 14.58
CA ALA A 104 -16.75 11.12 13.59
C ALA A 104 -18.06 10.48 14.05
N LEU A 105 -18.16 10.13 15.34
CA LEU A 105 -19.41 9.62 15.93
C LEU A 105 -20.43 10.74 16.18
N SER A 106 -19.98 11.94 16.58
CA SER A 106 -20.86 13.08 16.82
C SER A 106 -21.48 13.63 15.53
N GLU A 107 -20.75 13.59 14.41
CA GLU A 107 -21.27 13.95 13.08
C GLU A 107 -22.44 13.07 12.62
N GLN A 108 -22.57 11.86 13.18
CA GLN A 108 -23.70 10.96 12.90
C GLN A 108 -24.94 11.29 13.73
N LEU A 109 -24.84 12.26 14.64
CA LEU A 109 -25.91 12.76 15.48
C LEU A 109 -26.28 14.20 15.11
N PRO A 110 -27.52 14.64 15.38
CA PRO A 110 -27.89 16.03 15.18
C PRO A 110 -27.15 16.94 16.18
N PRO A 111 -26.81 18.19 15.83
CA PRO A 111 -26.04 19.10 16.67
C PRO A 111 -26.64 19.34 18.06
N GLU A 112 -27.96 19.21 18.19
CA GLU A 112 -28.71 19.45 19.42
C GLU A 112 -28.78 18.21 20.34
N ASN A 113 -28.13 17.10 19.97
CA ASN A 113 -28.17 15.89 20.77
C ASN A 113 -27.45 16.09 22.13
N LYS A 114 -28.16 15.78 23.22
CA LYS A 114 -27.64 15.92 24.59
C LYS A 114 -26.35 15.12 24.83
N ALA A 115 -26.18 13.97 24.17
CA ALA A 115 -24.96 13.18 24.25
C ALA A 115 -23.76 13.96 23.67
N VAL A 116 -23.92 14.58 22.51
CA VAL A 116 -22.88 15.42 21.85
C VAL A 116 -22.51 16.60 22.73
N VAL A 117 -23.49 17.34 23.27
CA VAL A 117 -23.24 18.49 24.15
C VAL A 117 -22.51 18.08 25.44
N ASN A 118 -22.89 16.94 26.03
CA ASN A 118 -22.23 16.41 27.21
C ASN A 118 -20.80 16.00 26.89
N ILE A 119 -20.59 15.22 25.83
CA ILE A 119 -19.27 14.72 25.43
C ILE A 119 -18.34 15.88 25.07
N ALA A 120 -18.79 16.88 24.31
CA ALA A 120 -18.00 18.06 23.98
C ALA A 120 -17.56 18.86 25.23
N LYS A 121 -18.46 19.06 26.20
CA LYS A 121 -18.11 19.71 27.48
C LYS A 121 -17.11 18.90 28.29
N LYS A 122 -17.19 17.58 28.23
CA LYS A 122 -16.37 16.65 29.00
C LYS A 122 -14.99 16.42 28.35
N SER A 123 -14.93 16.30 27.04
CA SER A 123 -13.69 16.19 26.26
C SER A 123 -12.85 17.48 26.33
N ALA A 124 -13.51 18.66 26.36
CA ALA A 124 -12.83 19.93 26.60
C ALA A 124 -12.11 19.99 27.96
N ARG A 125 -12.67 19.36 29.01
CA ARG A 125 -12.01 19.26 30.32
C ARG A 125 -10.76 18.38 30.26
N PHE A 126 -10.82 17.28 29.51
CA PHE A 126 -9.68 16.40 29.29
C PHE A 126 -8.56 17.11 28.51
N ILE A 127 -8.90 17.80 27.41
CA ILE A 127 -7.93 18.62 26.65
C ILE A 127 -7.28 19.65 27.56
N LYS A 128 -8.06 20.35 28.39
CA LYS A 128 -7.55 21.33 29.36
C LYS A 128 -6.64 20.71 30.41
N ALA A 129 -6.95 19.50 30.88
CA ALA A 129 -6.14 18.77 31.86
C ALA A 129 -4.84 18.21 31.26
N ALA A 130 -4.87 17.81 29.99
CA ALA A 130 -3.70 17.30 29.28
C ALA A 130 -2.77 18.42 28.77
N ALA A 131 -3.30 19.63 28.53
CA ALA A 131 -2.55 20.77 27.96
C ALA A 131 -1.20 21.08 28.65
N PRO A 132 -1.06 21.05 29.99
CA PRO A 132 0.23 21.27 30.64
C PRO A 132 1.28 20.20 30.32
N ALA A 133 0.87 18.94 30.13
CA ALA A 133 1.78 17.86 29.73
C ALA A 133 2.21 17.99 28.25
N LEU A 134 1.29 18.45 27.38
CA LEU A 134 1.57 18.72 25.96
C LEU A 134 2.59 19.85 25.78
N LEU A 135 2.38 20.97 26.48
CA LEU A 135 3.30 22.11 26.51
C LEU A 135 4.68 21.70 27.06
N LYS A 136 4.71 20.81 28.06
CA LYS A 136 5.96 20.28 28.60
C LYS A 136 6.76 19.42 27.61
N GLY A 137 6.08 18.62 26.78
CA GLY A 137 6.72 17.79 25.75
C GLY A 137 7.31 18.61 24.59
N LEU A 138 6.60 19.66 24.17
CA LEU A 138 6.99 20.56 23.08
C LEU A 138 8.27 21.37 23.38
N VAL A 139 8.35 21.97 24.56
CA VAL A 139 9.49 22.83 24.95
C VAL A 139 10.76 21.99 25.15
N LYS A 140 10.64 20.79 25.75
CA LYS A 140 11.79 19.90 25.98
C LYS A 140 12.47 19.47 24.68
N LYS A 141 11.70 19.31 23.60
CA LYS A 141 12.19 18.85 22.28
C LYS A 141 12.75 19.98 21.42
N ALA A 142 12.23 21.20 21.57
CA ALA A 142 12.62 22.35 20.73
C ALA A 142 13.82 23.13 21.28
N THR A 143 14.03 23.20 22.60
CA THR A 143 15.02 24.12 23.20
C THR A 143 15.99 23.48 24.18
N GLY A 144 15.76 22.24 24.62
CA GLY A 144 16.61 21.54 25.61
C GLY A 144 16.58 22.16 27.02
N LEU A 145 15.66 23.10 27.28
CA LEU A 145 15.51 23.78 28.57
C LEU A 145 14.54 23.00 29.48
N ASN A 146 14.88 22.88 30.76
CA ASN A 146 13.98 22.37 31.79
C ASN A 146 12.93 23.44 32.12
N LEU A 147 11.68 23.01 32.27
CA LEU A 147 10.48 23.85 32.31
C LEU A 147 10.17 24.49 33.66
N ASP A 148 11.08 24.47 34.61
CA ASP A 148 10.86 25.07 35.93
C ASP A 148 10.77 26.61 35.86
N ASP A 149 11.15 27.22 34.72
CA ASP A 149 11.18 28.67 34.50
C ASP A 149 9.97 29.26 33.73
N VAL A 150 9.00 28.45 33.30
CA VAL A 150 7.79 28.96 32.60
C VAL A 150 6.57 28.76 33.47
N SER A 151 6.32 29.71 34.37
CA SER A 151 5.05 29.85 35.07
C SER A 151 4.00 30.34 34.09
N ILE A 152 3.01 29.48 33.78
CA ILE A 152 1.74 29.95 33.23
C ILE A 152 1.05 30.68 34.38
N GLU A 153 0.96 32.00 34.27
CA GLU A 153 0.30 32.85 35.26
C GLU A 153 -1.18 32.45 35.34
N ASP A 154 -1.55 31.81 36.45
CA ASP A 154 -2.93 31.59 36.85
C ASP A 154 -3.54 32.94 37.26
N GLU A 155 -4.31 33.56 36.36
CA GLU A 155 -5.34 34.52 36.75
C GLU A 155 -6.47 33.77 37.45
N ASP A 156 -6.30 33.49 38.74
CA ASP A 156 -7.37 33.43 39.76
C ASP A 156 -6.80 32.89 41.09
N LYS A 157 -6.31 33.76 41.98
CA LYS A 157 -6.85 33.90 43.35
C LYS A 157 -6.06 34.86 44.24
N ILE A 158 -6.89 35.65 44.92
CA ILE A 158 -6.64 36.60 45.99
C ILE A 158 -6.17 35.91 47.29
N SER A 159 -5.28 36.61 48.02
CA SER A 159 -4.98 36.56 49.46
C SER A 159 -4.29 35.31 50.04
N SER A 160 -3.06 35.45 50.55
CA SER A 160 -2.74 36.03 51.87
C SER A 160 -1.26 35.83 52.20
N GLU A 161 -0.65 36.86 52.79
CA GLU A 161 0.74 36.92 53.25
C GLU A 161 0.97 36.09 54.54
N ASN A 162 2.16 35.48 54.69
CA ASN A 162 3.15 35.87 55.71
C ASN A 162 4.43 34.98 55.74
N LYS A 163 5.56 35.65 55.44
CA LYS A 163 6.92 35.70 56.05
C LYS A 163 7.64 34.46 56.65
N SER A 164 8.85 34.23 56.09
CA SER A 164 10.23 34.14 56.69
C SER A 164 10.50 33.11 57.81
N ASP A 165 11.66 32.45 57.99
CA ASP A 165 13.08 32.68 57.65
C ASP A 165 13.84 31.33 57.54
N GLY A 166 15.00 31.34 56.87
CA GLY A 166 15.77 30.14 56.52
C GLY A 166 16.71 29.57 57.60
N LYS A 167 17.16 28.34 57.35
CA LYS A 167 18.51 27.82 57.63
C LYS A 167 18.66 26.37 57.16
N GLY A 168 19.81 26.06 56.56
CA GLY A 168 20.49 24.79 56.78
C GLY A 168 20.19 23.67 55.80
N SER A 169 21.02 23.60 54.76
CA SER A 169 21.27 22.43 53.91
C SER A 169 21.59 21.17 54.73
N SER A 170 20.69 20.18 54.75
CA SER A 170 21.06 18.73 54.83
C SER A 170 19.92 17.72 54.71
N ASP A 171 18.63 18.09 54.74
CA ASP A 171 17.52 17.09 54.77
C ASP A 171 16.67 16.99 53.48
N ILE A 172 17.15 17.51 52.34
CA ILE A 172 16.35 17.64 51.10
C ILE A 172 16.26 16.34 50.25
N PHE A 173 16.99 15.27 50.59
CA PHE A 173 17.04 14.07 49.74
C PHE A 173 15.95 13.02 49.99
N GLY A 174 15.16 13.12 51.08
CA GLY A 174 14.15 12.11 51.44
C GLY A 174 12.74 12.37 50.88
N GLU A 175 12.28 13.62 50.89
CA GLU A 175 10.87 13.96 50.61
C GLU A 175 10.59 14.22 49.12
N SER A 176 11.58 14.61 48.32
CA SER A 176 11.40 14.81 46.86
C SER A 176 11.20 13.50 46.09
N GLY A 177 11.77 12.38 46.53
CA GLY A 177 11.58 11.09 45.88
C GLY A 177 10.14 10.56 46.01
N ALA A 178 9.53 10.76 47.18
CA ALA A 178 8.14 10.38 47.44
C ALA A 178 7.15 11.33 46.75
N ALA A 179 7.44 12.63 46.70
CA ALA A 179 6.61 13.61 45.99
C ALA A 179 6.68 13.42 44.47
N ILE A 180 7.85 13.10 43.89
CA ILE A 180 8.01 12.82 42.45
C ILE A 180 7.41 11.46 42.10
N ALA A 181 7.60 10.42 42.92
CA ALA A 181 6.92 9.14 42.74
C ALA A 181 5.40 9.29 42.89
N GLN A 182 4.92 10.07 43.85
CA GLN A 182 3.50 10.40 43.98
C GLN A 182 3.00 11.23 42.80
N CYS A 183 3.77 12.17 42.27
CA CYS A 183 3.39 12.98 41.12
C CYS A 183 3.34 12.14 39.84
N LEU A 184 4.30 11.23 39.63
CA LEU A 184 4.30 10.26 38.52
C LEU A 184 3.17 9.23 38.65
N VAL A 185 2.87 8.78 39.87
CA VAL A 185 1.74 7.88 40.17
C VAL A 185 0.40 8.60 40.03
N LYS A 186 0.34 9.91 40.33
CA LYS A 186 -0.86 10.74 40.20
C LYS A 186 -1.11 11.13 38.75
N ASP A 187 -0.09 11.52 37.98
CA ASP A 187 -0.17 11.72 36.52
C ASP A 187 -0.58 10.43 35.80
N HIS A 188 -0.11 9.26 36.26
CA HIS A 188 -0.49 7.96 35.68
C HIS A 188 -1.92 7.54 36.09
N ASN A 189 -2.32 7.73 37.35
CA ASN A 189 -3.68 7.43 37.82
C ASN A 189 -4.73 8.39 37.25
N ASP A 190 -4.41 9.67 37.09
CA ASP A 190 -5.31 10.66 36.48
C ASP A 190 -5.47 10.38 34.97
N LYS A 191 -4.41 9.92 34.28
CA LYS A 191 -4.51 9.40 32.90
C LYS A 191 -5.35 8.11 32.82
N LEU A 192 -5.16 7.14 33.73
CA LEU A 192 -5.93 5.88 33.73
C LEU A 192 -7.42 6.11 34.05
N GLN A 193 -7.75 6.95 35.04
CA GLN A 193 -9.14 7.35 35.30
C GLN A 193 -9.75 8.09 34.10
N SER A 194 -8.96 8.93 33.42
CA SER A 194 -9.41 9.62 32.21
C SER A 194 -9.68 8.66 31.04
N VAL A 195 -8.92 7.57 30.94
CA VAL A 195 -9.11 6.52 29.93
C VAL A 195 -10.37 5.70 30.22
N GLU A 196 -10.60 5.26 31.45
CA GLU A 196 -11.86 4.56 31.82
C GLU A 196 -13.09 5.45 31.61
N TYR A 197 -12.97 6.72 32.01
CA TYR A 197 -14.00 7.71 31.78
C TYR A 197 -14.33 7.82 30.29
N LEU A 198 -13.31 7.96 29.45
CA LEU A 198 -13.51 8.11 28.02
C LEU A 198 -14.04 6.85 27.34
N ARG A 199 -13.61 5.66 27.81
CA ARG A 199 -14.18 4.38 27.39
C ARG A 199 -15.70 4.39 27.59
N ASN A 200 -16.19 4.93 28.71
CA ASN A 200 -17.62 5.08 28.96
C ASN A 200 -18.26 6.12 28.04
N GLU A 201 -17.63 7.26 27.78
CA GLU A 201 -18.17 8.28 26.88
C GLU A 201 -18.28 7.76 25.43
N ILE A 202 -17.29 7.01 24.94
CA ILE A 202 -17.35 6.38 23.60
C ILE A 202 -18.49 5.36 23.56
N LYS A 203 -18.66 4.54 24.61
CA LYS A 203 -19.79 3.60 24.73
C LYS A 203 -21.14 4.33 24.71
N GLU A 204 -21.29 5.42 25.46
CA GLU A 204 -22.51 6.24 25.47
C GLU A 204 -22.78 6.85 24.10
N LEU A 205 -21.75 7.35 23.42
CA LEU A 205 -21.87 7.97 22.10
C LEU A 205 -22.31 6.96 21.03
N ILE A 206 -21.68 5.78 21.00
CA ILE A 206 -22.06 4.69 20.09
C ILE A 206 -23.52 4.28 20.35
N THR A 207 -23.91 4.15 21.63
CA THR A 207 -25.31 3.84 22.01
C THR A 207 -26.27 4.91 21.50
N ALA A 208 -25.90 6.19 21.63
CA ALA A 208 -26.71 7.30 21.14
C ALA A 208 -26.82 7.32 19.60
N VAL A 209 -25.73 7.03 18.88
CA VAL A 209 -25.70 6.92 17.41
C VAL A 209 -26.65 5.82 16.95
N ILE A 210 -26.56 4.64 17.56
CA ILE A 210 -27.43 3.49 17.24
C ILE A 210 -28.90 3.83 17.52
N ALA A 211 -29.19 4.41 18.69
CA ALA A 211 -30.55 4.78 19.07
C ALA A 211 -31.15 5.87 18.17
N HIS A 212 -30.35 6.86 17.75
CA HIS A 212 -30.80 7.96 16.92
C HIS A 212 -31.28 7.50 15.54
N LYS A 213 -30.64 6.47 14.98
CA LYS A 213 -31.01 5.88 13.69
C LYS A 213 -32.18 4.89 13.77
N GLN A 214 -32.95 4.92 14.88
CA GLN A 214 -34.22 4.20 15.07
C GLN A 214 -34.14 2.69 14.77
N GLY A 215 -33.01 2.05 15.09
CA GLY A 215 -32.80 0.61 14.86
C GLY A 215 -32.30 0.24 13.47
N ALA A 216 -31.99 1.22 12.60
CA ALA A 216 -31.34 0.94 11.31
C ALA A 216 -29.88 0.49 11.49
N LEU A 217 -29.20 0.97 12.53
CA LEU A 217 -27.84 0.56 12.87
C LEU A 217 -27.84 -0.58 13.89
N LYS A 218 -26.90 -1.51 13.71
CA LYS A 218 -26.60 -2.65 14.58
C LYS A 218 -25.22 -2.49 15.20
N VAL A 219 -25.00 -3.20 16.31
CA VAL A 219 -23.65 -3.44 16.85
C VAL A 219 -22.94 -4.52 16.03
N PRO A 220 -21.59 -4.54 15.99
CA PRO A 220 -20.65 -3.61 16.63
C PRO A 220 -20.48 -2.31 15.83
N ALA A 221 -19.89 -1.29 16.46
CA ALA A 221 -19.28 -0.17 15.75
C ALA A 221 -17.97 -0.61 15.10
N PHE A 222 -17.74 -0.21 13.85
CA PHE A 222 -16.52 -0.51 13.11
C PHE A 222 -15.61 0.70 13.05
N ILE A 223 -14.41 0.59 13.63
CA ILE A 223 -13.40 1.66 13.66
C ILE A 223 -12.22 1.23 12.80
N PHE A 224 -12.03 1.92 11.68
CA PHE A 224 -10.92 1.72 10.76
C PHE A 224 -9.80 2.71 11.06
N ILE A 225 -8.59 2.21 11.22
CA ILE A 225 -7.36 3.00 11.37
C ILE A 225 -6.44 2.64 10.20
N ASP A 226 -6.15 3.60 9.34
CA ASP A 226 -5.27 3.42 8.16
C ASP A 226 -3.98 4.25 8.29
N GLU A 227 -2.98 3.89 7.50
CA GLU A 227 -1.69 4.58 7.31
C GLU A 227 -0.78 4.73 8.55
N LEU A 228 -0.99 3.93 9.59
CA LEU A 228 -0.18 3.97 10.81
C LEU A 228 1.32 3.69 10.56
N ASP A 229 1.62 2.84 9.57
CA ASP A 229 2.98 2.50 9.14
C ASP A 229 3.70 3.62 8.39
N ARG A 230 3.04 4.76 8.12
CA ARG A 230 3.65 5.97 7.55
C ARG A 230 3.93 7.07 8.57
N CYS A 231 3.38 6.96 9.77
CA CYS A 231 3.60 7.93 10.84
C CYS A 231 5.06 7.95 11.30
N ARG A 232 5.47 9.05 11.95
CA ARG A 232 6.73 9.13 12.70
C ARG A 232 6.87 7.91 13.65
N PRO A 233 8.04 7.25 13.77
CA PRO A 233 8.17 6.01 14.53
C PRO A 233 7.63 6.05 15.96
N SER A 234 7.95 7.12 16.71
CA SER A 234 7.45 7.29 18.08
C SER A 234 5.93 7.45 18.13
N TYR A 235 5.35 8.20 17.18
CA TYR A 235 3.92 8.41 17.09
C TYR A 235 3.17 7.09 16.83
N ALA A 236 3.65 6.27 15.89
CA ALA A 236 3.03 4.99 15.56
C ALA A 236 2.99 4.04 16.77
N VAL A 237 4.10 3.95 17.51
CA VAL A 237 4.20 3.10 18.72
C VAL A 237 3.29 3.62 19.83
N GLU A 238 3.36 4.92 20.12
CA GLU A 238 2.55 5.56 21.15
C GLU A 238 1.05 5.43 20.84
N MET A 239 0.65 5.65 19.58
CA MET A 239 -0.73 5.44 19.13
C MET A 239 -1.19 4.00 19.40
N LEU A 240 -0.40 2.97 19.08
CA LEU A 240 -0.77 1.58 19.42
C LEU A 240 -0.89 1.38 20.93
N GLU A 241 0.03 1.93 21.71
CA GLU A 241 0.01 1.85 23.17
C GLU A 241 -1.22 2.49 23.79
N ILE A 242 -1.75 3.55 23.17
CA ILE A 242 -2.95 4.22 23.63
C ILE A 242 -4.20 3.50 23.15
N VAL A 243 -4.30 3.20 21.84
CA VAL A 243 -5.50 2.62 21.26
C VAL A 243 -5.78 1.22 21.84
N LYS A 244 -4.75 0.52 22.36
CA LYS A 244 -4.95 -0.73 23.12
C LYS A 244 -5.93 -0.62 24.29
N HIS A 245 -6.03 0.56 24.89
CA HIS A 245 -6.98 0.82 25.97
C HIS A 245 -8.41 1.07 25.47
N PHE A 246 -8.70 0.96 24.17
CA PHE A 246 -10.06 1.02 23.64
C PHE A 246 -10.46 -0.29 22.94
N PHE A 247 -9.48 -1.13 22.63
CA PHE A 247 -9.62 -2.43 21.97
C PHE A 247 -10.52 -3.45 22.67
N GLU A 248 -10.68 -3.33 23.99
CA GLU A 248 -11.50 -4.26 24.79
C GLU A 248 -12.92 -3.75 25.05
N LEU A 249 -13.36 -2.70 24.35
CA LEU A 249 -14.72 -2.20 24.50
C LEU A 249 -15.70 -3.10 23.76
N ASP A 250 -16.65 -3.64 24.51
CA ASP A 250 -17.79 -4.40 23.98
C ASP A 250 -18.46 -3.67 22.81
N ASN A 251 -18.90 -4.44 21.83
CA ASN A 251 -19.57 -3.93 20.63
C ASN A 251 -18.70 -3.00 19.77
N ILE A 252 -17.37 -3.13 19.82
CA ILE A 252 -16.46 -2.37 18.96
C ILE A 252 -15.48 -3.31 18.26
N ALA A 253 -15.41 -3.20 16.94
CA ALA A 253 -14.42 -3.85 16.09
C ALA A 253 -13.42 -2.81 15.56
N PHE A 254 -12.16 -2.92 15.98
CA PHE A 254 -11.05 -2.15 15.43
C PHE A 254 -10.40 -2.91 14.27
N ILE A 255 -10.22 -2.23 13.14
CA ILE A 255 -9.52 -2.72 11.96
C ILE A 255 -8.35 -1.78 11.71
N VAL A 256 -7.15 -2.24 12.09
CA VAL A 256 -5.91 -1.46 11.96
C VAL A 256 -5.17 -1.94 10.72
N ALA A 257 -5.22 -1.16 9.66
CA ALA A 257 -4.61 -1.47 8.38
C ALA A 257 -3.18 -0.95 8.31
N THR A 258 -2.24 -1.84 8.03
CA THR A 258 -0.81 -1.52 8.05
C THR A 258 -0.03 -2.34 7.02
N ASP A 259 1.15 -1.85 6.63
CA ASP A 259 2.24 -2.74 6.23
C ASP A 259 3.00 -3.19 7.49
N THR A 260 2.88 -4.48 7.84
CA THR A 260 3.48 -5.02 9.06
C THR A 260 5.01 -4.97 9.05
N GLU A 261 5.65 -5.10 7.88
CA GLU A 261 7.12 -5.01 7.81
C GLU A 261 7.58 -3.57 8.08
N GLN A 262 6.91 -2.59 7.47
CA GLN A 262 7.21 -1.17 7.69
C GLN A 262 6.94 -0.74 9.14
N LEU A 263 5.82 -1.19 9.72
CA LEU A 263 5.52 -0.92 11.12
C LEU A 263 6.56 -1.54 12.08
N GLN A 264 7.11 -2.71 11.77
CA GLN A 264 8.21 -3.29 12.57
C GLN A 264 9.46 -2.42 12.54
N HIS A 265 9.78 -1.79 11.41
CA HIS A 265 10.90 -0.85 11.32
C HIS A 265 10.68 0.38 12.22
N ALA A 266 9.45 0.91 12.28
CA ALA A 266 9.09 1.97 13.21
C ALA A 266 9.30 1.56 14.69
N VAL A 267 8.85 0.36 15.07
CA VAL A 267 9.06 -0.18 16.42
C VAL A 267 10.56 -0.32 16.73
N LYS A 268 11.35 -0.87 15.80
CA LYS A 268 12.81 -1.03 15.96
C LYS A 268 13.54 0.32 16.05
N ALA A 269 13.04 1.36 15.39
CA ALA A 269 13.60 2.71 15.54
C ALA A 269 13.39 3.28 16.95
N VAL A 270 12.34 2.86 17.66
CA VAL A 270 12.03 3.30 19.04
C VAL A 270 12.76 2.45 20.09
N TYR A 271 12.77 1.12 19.95
CA TYR A 271 13.29 0.20 20.97
C TYR A 271 14.67 -0.40 20.65
N GLY A 272 15.22 -0.14 19.45
CA GLY A 272 16.51 -0.63 18.99
C GLY A 272 16.41 -1.73 17.92
N GLU A 273 17.45 -1.86 17.09
CA GLU A 273 17.47 -2.75 15.91
C GLU A 273 17.28 -4.24 16.26
N GLY A 274 17.84 -4.68 17.39
CA GLY A 274 17.72 -6.05 17.89
C GLY A 274 16.40 -6.38 18.60
N PHE A 275 15.47 -5.42 18.69
CA PHE A 275 14.18 -5.64 19.34
C PHE A 275 13.27 -6.55 18.50
N ASP A 276 12.62 -7.51 19.16
CA ASP A 276 11.63 -8.38 18.53
C ASP A 276 10.30 -7.64 18.33
N ALA A 277 10.29 -6.79 17.31
CA ALA A 277 9.14 -5.99 16.92
C ALA A 277 7.94 -6.84 16.47
N GLN A 278 8.19 -8.02 15.88
CA GLN A 278 7.12 -8.90 15.43
C GLN A 278 6.30 -9.43 16.60
N THR A 279 6.96 -9.96 17.63
CA THR A 279 6.31 -10.44 18.85
C THR A 279 5.66 -9.31 19.62
N TYR A 280 6.30 -8.13 19.68
CA TYR A 280 5.72 -6.94 20.30
C TYR A 280 4.39 -6.54 19.65
N LEU A 281 4.35 -6.41 18.32
CA LEU A 281 3.13 -6.07 17.59
C LEU A 281 2.03 -7.12 17.76
N GLY A 282 2.41 -8.39 17.96
CA GLY A 282 1.48 -9.48 18.27
C GLY A 282 0.66 -9.27 19.55
N ARG A 283 1.09 -8.39 20.46
CA ARG A 283 0.36 -8.07 21.70
C ARG A 283 -0.86 -7.17 21.49
N PHE A 284 -0.91 -6.44 20.38
CA PHE A 284 -1.96 -5.46 20.09
C PHE A 284 -3.12 -6.06 19.30
N PHE A 285 -2.83 -7.05 18.46
CA PHE A 285 -3.77 -7.58 17.49
C PHE A 285 -4.20 -8.99 17.86
N ARG A 286 -5.51 -9.22 18.05
CA ARG A 286 -6.03 -10.57 18.30
C ARG A 286 -5.78 -11.49 17.12
N ARG A 287 -5.91 -10.98 15.90
CA ARG A 287 -5.51 -11.66 14.67
C ARG A 287 -4.92 -10.71 13.65
N ARG A 288 -4.04 -11.27 12.83
CA ARG A 288 -3.54 -10.66 11.60
C ARG A 288 -4.19 -11.33 10.41
N TYR A 289 -4.77 -10.54 9.53
CA TYR A 289 -5.29 -10.99 8.24
C TYR A 289 -4.49 -10.31 7.14
N SER A 290 -3.88 -11.08 6.25
CA SER A 290 -3.14 -10.51 5.12
C SER A 290 -4.01 -10.48 3.87
N LEU A 291 -4.17 -9.32 3.24
CA LEU A 291 -4.81 -9.25 1.93
C LEU A 291 -3.91 -9.97 0.92
N THR A 292 -4.45 -10.99 0.26
CA THR A 292 -3.74 -11.73 -0.77
C THR A 292 -3.63 -10.87 -2.03
N GLU A 293 -2.45 -10.81 -2.63
CA GLU A 293 -2.30 -10.34 -4.00
C GLU A 293 -3.03 -11.35 -4.92
N LEU A 294 -4.01 -10.86 -5.68
CA LEU A 294 -4.71 -11.64 -6.70
C LEU A 294 -4.00 -11.53 -8.05
N SER A 295 -4.49 -12.31 -9.01
CA SER A 295 -3.92 -12.42 -10.36
C SER A 295 -3.57 -11.07 -10.97
N ARG A 296 -2.29 -10.85 -11.30
CA ARG A 296 -1.84 -9.64 -12.01
C ARG A 296 -2.54 -9.49 -13.36
N TYR A 297 -2.90 -10.62 -13.98
CA TYR A 297 -3.69 -10.66 -15.20
C TYR A 297 -5.05 -9.99 -15.05
N GLU A 298 -5.81 -10.34 -14.01
CA GLU A 298 -7.10 -9.69 -13.74
C GLU A 298 -6.92 -8.21 -13.44
N PHE A 299 -5.87 -7.83 -12.71
CA PHE A 299 -5.62 -6.41 -12.46
C PHE A 299 -5.36 -5.63 -13.77
N VAL A 300 -4.47 -6.15 -14.63
CA VAL A 300 -4.10 -5.50 -15.88
C VAL A 300 -5.25 -5.49 -16.88
N SER A 301 -6.05 -6.56 -16.98
CA SER A 301 -7.16 -6.65 -17.94
C SER A 301 -8.13 -5.49 -17.77
N HIS A 302 -8.43 -5.10 -16.52
CA HIS A 302 -9.31 -3.98 -16.22
C HIS A 302 -8.73 -2.61 -16.59
N ILE A 303 -7.41 -2.43 -16.44
CA ILE A 303 -6.72 -1.21 -16.92
C ILE A 303 -6.81 -1.15 -18.44
N VAL A 304 -6.59 -2.28 -19.11
CA VAL A 304 -6.61 -2.39 -20.56
C VAL A 304 -8.00 -2.09 -21.13
N GLU A 305 -9.05 -2.70 -20.57
CA GLU A 305 -10.44 -2.47 -20.98
C GLU A 305 -10.86 -1.00 -20.90
N SER A 306 -10.33 -0.25 -19.93
CA SER A 306 -10.72 1.14 -19.67
C SER A 306 -9.86 2.18 -20.39
N LYS A 307 -8.55 1.92 -20.54
CA LYS A 307 -7.58 2.93 -21.01
C LYS A 307 -6.97 2.64 -22.39
N VAL A 308 -7.13 1.44 -22.96
CA VAL A 308 -6.37 1.02 -24.14
C VAL A 308 -7.23 0.85 -25.38
N THR A 309 -6.95 1.67 -26.40
CA THR A 309 -7.48 1.47 -27.75
C THR A 309 -6.51 0.60 -28.55
N TYR A 310 -6.99 -0.56 -29.01
CA TYR A 310 -6.18 -1.48 -29.82
C TYR A 310 -5.71 -0.83 -31.13
N ASN A 311 -4.43 -1.04 -31.47
CA ASN A 311 -3.85 -0.65 -32.75
C ASN A 311 -3.48 -1.90 -33.56
N PRO A 312 -4.05 -2.12 -34.77
CA PRO A 312 -3.74 -3.28 -35.61
C PRO A 312 -2.26 -3.48 -35.93
N LYS A 313 -1.44 -2.42 -35.90
CA LYS A 313 0.01 -2.52 -36.14
C LYS A 313 0.75 -3.28 -35.05
N TRP A 314 0.17 -3.45 -33.85
CA TRP A 314 0.80 -4.23 -32.79
C TRP A 314 0.93 -5.73 -33.12
N ARG A 315 0.23 -6.21 -34.17
CA ARG A 315 0.45 -7.54 -34.77
C ARG A 315 1.84 -7.73 -35.36
N GLU A 316 2.51 -6.64 -35.71
CA GLU A 316 3.87 -6.68 -36.28
C GLU A 316 4.96 -6.69 -35.19
N PHE A 317 4.58 -6.70 -33.91
CA PHE A 317 5.50 -6.87 -32.80
C PHE A 317 5.96 -8.33 -32.68
N VAL A 318 7.03 -8.55 -31.92
CA VAL A 318 7.52 -9.91 -31.62
C VAL A 318 7.78 -10.04 -30.11
N PRO A 319 6.95 -10.79 -29.35
CA PRO A 319 5.72 -11.44 -29.81
C PRO A 319 4.66 -10.43 -30.29
N SER A 320 3.79 -10.90 -31.17
CA SER A 320 2.64 -10.17 -31.71
C SER A 320 1.62 -9.90 -30.61
N LEU A 321 1.11 -8.66 -30.57
CA LEU A 321 -0.08 -8.32 -29.78
C LEU A 321 -1.24 -8.18 -30.77
N ALA A 322 -1.92 -9.30 -31.06
CA ALA A 322 -2.99 -9.35 -32.06
C ALA A 322 -4.35 -8.93 -31.50
N GLU A 323 -4.48 -8.98 -30.18
CA GLU A 323 -5.67 -8.62 -29.40
C GLU A 323 -5.25 -7.91 -28.10
N LEU A 324 -6.21 -7.25 -27.44
CA LEU A 324 -5.97 -6.64 -26.12
C LEU A 324 -5.55 -7.66 -25.06
N ASP A 325 -5.97 -8.92 -25.21
CA ASP A 325 -5.58 -9.97 -24.27
C ASP A 325 -4.07 -10.28 -24.35
N ASP A 326 -3.46 -10.22 -25.54
CA ASP A 326 -2.01 -10.41 -25.68
C ASP A 326 -1.24 -9.31 -24.94
N PHE A 327 -1.73 -8.07 -25.00
CA PHE A 327 -1.20 -6.95 -24.22
C PHE A 327 -1.29 -7.25 -22.73
N THR A 328 -2.45 -7.69 -22.24
CA THR A 328 -2.66 -8.04 -20.83
C THR A 328 -1.66 -9.12 -20.39
N ASN A 329 -1.47 -10.16 -21.21
CA ASN A 329 -0.54 -11.25 -20.92
C ASN A 329 0.91 -10.77 -20.79
N VAL A 330 1.42 -9.97 -21.75
CA VAL A 330 2.84 -9.54 -21.69
C VAL A 330 3.12 -8.68 -20.47
N VAL A 331 2.24 -7.75 -20.13
CA VAL A 331 2.38 -6.88 -18.94
C VAL A 331 2.34 -7.72 -17.67
N SER A 332 1.36 -8.63 -17.57
CA SER A 332 1.16 -9.46 -16.37
C SER A 332 2.31 -10.41 -16.13
N ILE A 333 2.83 -11.06 -17.19
CA ILE A 333 4.00 -11.94 -17.12
C ILE A 333 5.21 -11.18 -16.59
N VAL A 334 5.49 -9.99 -17.14
CA VAL A 334 6.63 -9.18 -16.67
C VAL A 334 6.42 -8.74 -15.23
N ALA A 335 5.23 -8.25 -14.90
CA ALA A 335 4.91 -7.82 -13.55
C ALA A 335 5.04 -8.97 -12.53
N ASP A 336 4.62 -10.19 -12.89
CA ASP A 336 4.77 -11.40 -12.06
C ASP A 336 6.23 -11.77 -11.87
N ARG A 337 7.02 -11.79 -12.95
CA ARG A 337 8.43 -12.21 -12.93
C ARG A 337 9.29 -11.30 -12.07
N PHE A 338 9.00 -10.00 -12.08
CA PHE A 338 9.67 -8.99 -11.25
C PHE A 338 8.97 -8.72 -9.90
N ARG A 339 7.92 -9.50 -9.57
CA ARG A 339 7.17 -9.39 -8.30
C ARG A 339 6.68 -7.97 -8.02
N LEU A 340 6.20 -7.29 -9.05
CA LEU A 340 5.72 -5.90 -8.95
C LEU A 340 4.44 -5.83 -8.11
N SER A 341 4.34 -4.81 -7.25
CA SER A 341 3.08 -4.47 -6.58
C SER A 341 2.02 -4.04 -7.59
N LEU A 342 0.75 -3.95 -7.18
CA LEU A 342 -0.32 -3.48 -8.08
C LEU A 342 -0.04 -2.06 -8.58
N ARG A 343 0.42 -1.16 -7.70
CA ARG A 343 0.84 0.20 -8.09
C ARG A 343 1.97 0.20 -9.13
N GLU A 344 3.01 -0.61 -8.91
CA GLU A 344 4.11 -0.72 -9.87
C GLU A 344 3.64 -1.35 -11.19
N THR A 345 2.67 -2.27 -11.13
CA THR A 345 2.05 -2.89 -12.31
C THR A 345 1.22 -1.87 -13.09
N GLU A 346 0.45 -1.02 -12.40
CA GLU A 346 -0.28 0.09 -13.01
C GLU A 346 0.69 1.07 -13.69
N GLN A 347 1.74 1.50 -13.00
CA GLN A 347 2.78 2.38 -13.57
C GLN A 347 3.48 1.74 -14.79
N LEU A 348 3.83 0.45 -14.71
CA LEU A 348 4.39 -0.28 -15.85
C LEU A 348 3.43 -0.27 -17.04
N THR A 349 2.13 -0.50 -16.78
CA THR A 349 1.08 -0.49 -17.80
C THR A 349 0.96 0.89 -18.44
N GLU A 350 0.93 1.96 -17.64
CA GLU A 350 0.82 3.34 -18.11
C GLU A 350 2.03 3.77 -18.95
N LYS A 351 3.25 3.44 -18.52
CA LYS A 351 4.48 3.67 -19.30
C LYS A 351 4.43 2.95 -20.64
N PHE A 352 3.93 1.71 -20.65
CA PHE A 352 3.79 0.93 -21.88
C PHE A 352 2.73 1.55 -22.82
N ILE A 353 1.56 1.92 -22.31
CA ILE A 353 0.51 2.63 -23.06
C ILE A 353 1.06 3.94 -23.65
N ALA A 354 1.81 4.72 -22.87
CA ALA A 354 2.37 5.99 -23.30
C ALA A 354 3.30 5.81 -24.51
N VAL A 355 4.17 4.79 -24.50
CA VAL A 355 5.05 4.50 -25.64
C VAL A 355 4.24 4.01 -26.83
N LEU A 356 3.34 3.04 -26.64
CA LEU A 356 2.56 2.47 -27.75
C LEU A 356 1.63 3.49 -28.41
N SER A 357 1.19 4.51 -27.67
CA SER A 357 0.37 5.61 -28.19
C SER A 357 1.17 6.63 -29.01
N ASN A 358 2.50 6.64 -28.88
CA ASN A 358 3.36 7.66 -29.49
C ASN A 358 4.40 7.08 -30.45
N THR A 359 4.41 5.77 -30.69
CA THR A 359 5.33 5.11 -31.61
C THR A 359 4.63 4.54 -32.83
N THR A 360 5.30 4.62 -33.98
CA THR A 360 4.92 3.92 -35.21
C THR A 360 5.84 2.74 -35.51
N LYS A 361 6.84 2.48 -34.66
CA LYS A 361 7.84 1.44 -34.84
C LYS A 361 7.36 0.10 -34.30
N THR A 362 7.71 -0.96 -35.02
CA THR A 362 7.61 -2.36 -34.58
C THR A 362 8.69 -2.67 -33.54
N LEU A 363 8.29 -3.33 -32.44
CA LEU A 363 9.15 -3.57 -31.28
C LEU A 363 8.91 -4.97 -30.66
N ASN A 364 9.72 -5.30 -29.67
CA ASN A 364 9.55 -6.43 -28.78
C ASN A 364 8.94 -5.93 -27.46
N PRO A 365 7.70 -6.32 -27.13
CA PRO A 365 7.00 -5.81 -25.95
C PRO A 365 7.65 -6.28 -24.63
N TYR A 366 8.16 -7.51 -24.57
CA TYR A 366 8.88 -7.98 -23.40
C TYR A 366 10.12 -7.14 -23.12
N LEU A 367 10.91 -6.82 -24.16
CA LEU A 367 12.08 -5.97 -23.97
C LEU A 367 11.70 -4.62 -23.39
N LEU A 368 10.72 -3.93 -23.99
CA LEU A 368 10.33 -2.59 -23.52
C LEU A 368 9.85 -2.62 -22.06
N LEU A 369 8.99 -3.57 -21.71
CA LEU A 369 8.49 -3.75 -20.35
C LEU A 369 9.61 -4.09 -19.36
N VAL A 370 10.51 -5.02 -19.73
CA VAL A 370 11.68 -5.38 -18.92
C VAL A 370 12.58 -4.17 -18.69
N LEU A 371 12.85 -3.37 -19.74
CA LEU A 371 13.69 -2.18 -19.64
C LEU A 371 13.10 -1.13 -18.69
N PHE A 372 11.77 -0.95 -18.65
CA PHE A 372 11.13 -0.11 -17.63
C PHE A 372 11.44 -0.61 -16.22
N VAL A 373 11.24 -1.91 -15.97
CA VAL A 373 11.44 -2.47 -14.63
C VAL A 373 12.90 -2.41 -14.21
N ILE A 374 13.85 -2.81 -15.08
CA ILE A 374 15.27 -2.77 -14.72
C ILE A 374 15.78 -1.33 -14.62
N ARG A 375 15.21 -0.36 -15.35
CA ARG A 375 15.52 1.05 -15.13
C ARG A 375 15.12 1.47 -13.71
N ASP A 376 13.91 1.13 -13.28
CA ASP A 376 13.35 1.59 -12.00
C ASP A 376 14.00 0.89 -10.79
N LYS A 377 14.28 -0.41 -10.91
CA LYS A 377 14.74 -1.26 -9.77
C LYS A 377 16.20 -1.69 -9.84
N HIS A 378 16.79 -1.74 -11.04
CA HIS A 378 18.10 -2.34 -11.28
C HIS A 378 18.94 -1.48 -12.24
N PHE A 379 19.05 -0.18 -11.94
CA PHE A 379 19.60 0.83 -12.86
C PHE A 379 20.98 0.47 -13.44
N SER A 380 21.84 -0.21 -12.69
CA SER A 380 23.15 -0.65 -13.20
C SER A 380 23.02 -1.63 -14.38
N LEU A 381 22.08 -2.58 -14.33
CA LEU A 381 21.82 -3.51 -15.42
C LEU A 381 21.18 -2.79 -16.62
N TYR A 382 20.29 -1.83 -16.37
CA TYR A 382 19.74 -0.98 -17.42
C TYR A 382 20.84 -0.20 -18.14
N ASN A 383 21.73 0.45 -17.39
CA ASN A 383 22.81 1.25 -17.97
C ASN A 383 23.79 0.36 -18.74
N GLU A 384 24.14 -0.81 -18.20
CA GLU A 384 24.95 -1.79 -18.91
C GLU A 384 24.29 -2.22 -20.23
N TRP A 385 22.98 -2.53 -20.21
CA TRP A 385 22.27 -2.87 -21.43
C TRP A 385 22.30 -1.72 -22.42
N VAL A 386 22.05 -0.48 -22.01
CA VAL A 386 22.07 0.69 -22.89
C VAL A 386 23.45 0.95 -23.51
N GLU A 387 24.52 0.80 -22.73
CA GLU A 387 25.90 1.11 -23.14
C GLU A 387 26.59 -0.02 -23.90
N ALA A 388 26.09 -1.26 -23.81
CA ALA A 388 26.70 -2.39 -24.50
C ALA A 388 26.79 -2.16 -26.02
N THR A 389 28.02 -2.11 -26.55
CA THR A 389 28.26 -1.99 -28.00
C THR A 389 28.67 -3.31 -28.63
N ASN A 390 29.14 -4.27 -27.82
CA ASN A 390 29.36 -5.64 -28.23
C ASN A 390 28.00 -6.34 -28.42
N LYS A 391 27.78 -6.93 -29.60
CA LYS A 391 26.52 -7.61 -29.94
C LYS A 391 26.34 -8.91 -29.15
N ASP A 392 27.42 -9.58 -28.79
CA ASP A 392 27.39 -10.84 -28.04
C ASP A 392 27.73 -10.62 -26.55
N HIS A 393 27.33 -9.46 -25.99
CA HIS A 393 27.52 -9.11 -24.58
C HIS A 393 26.69 -10.02 -23.67
N ASP A 394 27.30 -10.49 -22.58
CA ASP A 394 26.66 -11.35 -21.57
C ASP A 394 26.30 -10.52 -20.33
N PHE A 395 25.02 -10.54 -19.96
CA PHE A 395 24.47 -9.79 -18.81
C PHE A 395 24.36 -10.65 -17.55
N SER A 396 24.81 -11.91 -17.58
CA SER A 396 24.67 -12.86 -16.47
C SER A 396 25.23 -12.33 -15.15
N HIS A 397 26.37 -11.63 -15.20
CA HIS A 397 27.00 -11.07 -14.01
C HIS A 397 26.10 -10.06 -13.30
N SER A 398 25.58 -9.06 -14.01
CA SER A 398 24.72 -8.05 -13.40
C SER A 398 23.35 -8.59 -13.03
N ILE A 399 22.81 -9.56 -13.79
CA ILE A 399 21.57 -10.26 -13.41
C ILE A 399 21.73 -11.00 -12.07
N SER A 400 22.92 -11.54 -11.76
CA SER A 400 23.16 -12.22 -10.48
C SER A 400 22.97 -11.33 -9.25
N SER A 401 23.08 -10.00 -9.40
CA SER A 401 22.83 -9.03 -8.32
C SER A 401 21.35 -8.75 -8.02
N ILE A 402 20.41 -9.25 -8.84
CA ILE A 402 18.96 -9.00 -8.66
C ILE A 402 18.41 -9.62 -7.37
N GLY A 403 19.12 -10.56 -6.74
CA GLY A 403 18.81 -11.06 -5.40
C GLY A 403 17.57 -11.97 -5.31
N TYR A 404 16.87 -12.21 -6.43
CA TYR A 404 15.80 -13.19 -6.55
C TYR A 404 15.76 -13.78 -7.96
N PHE A 405 15.18 -14.98 -8.06
CA PHE A 405 15.01 -15.67 -9.34
C PHE A 405 13.92 -14.99 -10.19
N ILE A 406 14.29 -14.63 -11.42
CA ILE A 406 13.37 -14.16 -12.47
C ILE A 406 13.13 -15.35 -13.40
N ASP A 407 11.87 -15.77 -13.48
CA ASP A 407 11.42 -16.87 -14.33
C ASP A 407 11.42 -16.45 -15.82
N VAL A 408 11.05 -17.38 -16.71
CA VAL A 408 11.12 -17.20 -18.16
C VAL A 408 10.02 -16.29 -18.71
N PHE A 409 10.31 -15.67 -19.86
CA PHE A 409 9.40 -14.92 -20.72
C PHE A 409 9.00 -15.82 -21.90
N PRO A 410 7.82 -16.46 -21.85
CA PRO A 410 7.42 -17.43 -22.87
C PRO A 410 7.00 -16.73 -24.16
N ILE A 411 7.41 -17.30 -25.29
CA ILE A 411 6.89 -16.95 -26.61
C ILE A 411 6.45 -18.23 -27.28
N TYR A 412 5.19 -18.27 -27.70
CA TYR A 412 4.62 -19.42 -28.39
C TYR A 412 4.59 -19.16 -29.89
N TYR A 413 5.00 -20.15 -30.68
CA TYR A 413 4.74 -20.16 -32.12
C TYR A 413 3.58 -21.08 -32.45
N GLN A 414 2.65 -20.57 -33.26
CA GLN A 414 1.54 -21.32 -33.83
C GLN A 414 1.40 -20.93 -35.31
N ASP A 415 1.17 -21.90 -36.19
CA ASP A 415 1.23 -21.67 -37.65
C ASP A 415 0.29 -20.53 -38.12
N GLU A 416 -0.91 -20.42 -37.54
CA GLU A 416 -1.89 -19.39 -37.90
C GLU A 416 -1.68 -18.05 -37.18
N ALA A 417 -1.13 -18.06 -35.97
CA ALA A 417 -0.99 -16.87 -35.12
C ALA A 417 0.41 -16.25 -35.12
N GLY A 418 1.42 -16.97 -35.65
CA GLY A 418 2.81 -16.58 -35.56
C GLY A 418 3.35 -16.67 -34.12
N PHE A 419 4.19 -15.70 -33.74
CA PHE A 419 4.77 -15.63 -32.40
C PHE A 419 3.89 -14.80 -31.47
N VAL A 420 3.35 -15.40 -30.43
CA VAL A 420 2.36 -14.80 -29.51
C VAL A 420 2.74 -15.06 -28.05
N PRO A 421 2.29 -14.24 -27.09
CA PRO A 421 2.68 -14.37 -25.68
C PRO A 421 1.89 -15.45 -24.91
N LYS A 422 0.81 -15.98 -25.51
CA LYS A 422 -0.06 -17.02 -24.94
C LYS A 422 -0.36 -18.11 -25.95
N VAL A 423 -0.84 -19.25 -25.46
CA VAL A 423 -1.35 -20.31 -26.32
C VAL A 423 -2.76 -19.92 -26.81
N VAL A 424 -2.92 -19.75 -28.13
CA VAL A 424 -4.19 -19.37 -28.77
C VAL A 424 -4.98 -20.60 -29.24
N THR A 425 -4.31 -21.60 -29.82
CA THR A 425 -4.90 -22.85 -30.31
C THR A 425 -4.25 -24.08 -29.66
N LEU A 426 -4.96 -25.22 -29.69
CA LEU A 426 -4.46 -26.53 -29.22
C LEU A 426 -3.72 -27.33 -30.32
N THR A 427 -3.27 -26.65 -31.38
CA THR A 427 -2.56 -27.28 -32.51
C THR A 427 -1.06 -27.46 -32.19
N GLN A 428 -0.21 -27.65 -33.19
CA GLN A 428 1.24 -27.79 -32.98
C GLN A 428 1.81 -26.47 -32.43
N VAL A 429 2.07 -26.45 -31.11
CA VAL A 429 2.66 -25.31 -30.40
C VAL A 429 4.13 -25.55 -30.17
N LEU A 430 4.97 -24.59 -30.53
CA LEU A 430 6.36 -24.53 -30.06
C LEU A 430 6.48 -23.44 -29.00
N ASN A 431 7.19 -23.75 -27.91
CA ASN A 431 7.46 -22.79 -26.84
C ASN A 431 8.92 -22.36 -26.85
N PHE A 432 9.15 -21.06 -26.70
CA PHE A 432 10.45 -20.42 -26.54
C PHE A 432 10.47 -19.69 -25.20
N ASP A 433 10.97 -20.37 -24.17
CA ASP A 433 11.09 -19.84 -22.82
C ASP A 433 12.41 -19.07 -22.67
N LEU A 434 12.36 -17.74 -22.81
CA LEU A 434 13.55 -16.89 -22.71
C LEU A 434 13.83 -16.55 -21.25
N ARG A 435 15.03 -16.89 -20.75
CA ARG A 435 15.54 -16.31 -19.50
C ARG A 435 15.88 -14.83 -19.69
N LEU A 436 15.94 -14.07 -18.60
CA LEU A 436 16.27 -12.64 -18.66
C LEU A 436 17.58 -12.36 -19.41
N ASN A 437 18.64 -13.16 -19.19
CA ASN A 437 19.90 -12.99 -19.91
C ASN A 437 19.74 -13.25 -21.41
N GLU A 438 19.01 -14.30 -21.78
CA GLU A 438 18.77 -14.67 -23.18
C GLU A 438 17.99 -13.57 -23.90
N LEU A 439 16.93 -13.02 -23.28
CA LEU A 439 16.18 -11.89 -23.80
C LEU A 439 17.05 -10.64 -23.97
N LEU A 440 17.82 -10.25 -22.95
CA LEU A 440 18.64 -9.04 -22.99
C LEU A 440 19.78 -9.17 -24.01
N ALA A 441 20.47 -10.31 -24.07
CA ALA A 441 21.56 -10.59 -25.01
C ALA A 441 21.05 -10.65 -26.45
N GLU A 442 19.96 -11.38 -26.71
CA GLU A 442 19.37 -11.47 -28.04
C GLU A 442 18.92 -10.10 -28.53
N MET A 443 18.19 -9.34 -27.70
CA MET A 443 17.72 -8.03 -28.10
C MET A 443 18.85 -6.99 -28.23
N ASN A 444 19.91 -7.09 -27.41
CA ASN A 444 21.10 -6.27 -27.59
C ASN A 444 21.72 -6.50 -28.98
N LYS A 445 21.80 -7.75 -29.43
CA LYS A 445 22.29 -8.12 -30.76
C LYS A 445 21.38 -7.61 -31.88
N MET A 446 20.08 -7.88 -31.77
CA MET A 446 19.11 -7.58 -32.83
C MET A 446 18.90 -6.07 -33.00
N CYS A 447 18.82 -5.30 -31.92
CA CYS A 447 18.59 -3.85 -31.94
C CYS A 447 19.86 -3.01 -32.14
N SER A 448 21.04 -3.63 -32.17
CA SER A 448 22.31 -2.95 -32.46
C SER A 448 22.37 -2.45 -33.90
N SER A 449 23.19 -1.43 -34.15
CA SER A 449 23.43 -0.97 -35.53
C SER A 449 24.18 -2.04 -36.33
N TRP A 450 23.70 -2.30 -37.56
CA TRP A 450 24.30 -3.26 -38.47
C TRP A 450 24.90 -2.56 -39.69
N LYS A 451 26.14 -2.92 -40.04
CA LYS A 451 26.66 -2.64 -41.37
C LYS A 451 25.94 -3.54 -42.36
N ALA A 452 25.59 -3.03 -43.55
CA ALA A 452 24.83 -3.79 -44.55
C ALA A 452 25.43 -5.18 -44.84
N ARG A 453 26.76 -5.29 -44.95
CA ARG A 453 27.45 -6.58 -45.16
C ARG A 453 27.27 -7.58 -44.01
N ASP A 454 27.33 -7.11 -42.77
CA ASP A 454 27.21 -7.98 -41.59
C ASP A 454 25.76 -8.43 -41.39
N ARG A 455 24.79 -7.56 -41.71
CA ARG A 455 23.36 -7.89 -41.73
C ARG A 455 23.06 -8.98 -42.75
N ILE A 456 23.46 -8.78 -44.01
CA ILE A 456 23.28 -9.77 -45.09
C ILE A 456 23.94 -11.10 -44.72
N ARG A 457 25.12 -11.06 -44.07
CA ARG A 457 25.76 -12.29 -43.59
C ARG A 457 24.91 -13.02 -42.56
N LEU A 458 24.32 -12.32 -41.59
CA LEU A 458 23.44 -12.95 -40.59
C LEU A 458 22.17 -13.49 -41.24
N GLU A 459 21.55 -12.72 -42.14
CA GLU A 459 20.36 -13.15 -42.90
C GLU A 459 20.64 -14.44 -43.68
N ASN A 460 21.75 -14.48 -44.44
CA ASN A 460 22.17 -15.69 -45.16
C ASN A 460 22.46 -16.86 -44.21
N GLN A 461 23.07 -16.62 -43.05
CA GLN A 461 23.31 -17.68 -42.05
C GLN A 461 22.00 -18.26 -41.50
N LEU A 462 21.00 -17.41 -41.27
CA LEU A 462 19.67 -17.84 -40.82
C LEU A 462 18.95 -18.63 -41.91
N ASP A 463 19.01 -18.16 -43.17
CA ASP A 463 18.39 -18.82 -44.32
C ASP A 463 19.05 -20.18 -44.65
N ASP A 464 20.38 -20.24 -44.63
CA ASP A 464 21.13 -21.49 -44.77
C ASP A 464 20.76 -22.48 -43.66
N LYS A 465 20.69 -22.02 -42.40
CA LYS A 465 20.30 -22.85 -41.26
C LYS A 465 18.85 -23.31 -41.35
N TYR A 466 17.95 -22.46 -41.83
CA TYR A 466 16.54 -22.78 -42.06
C TYR A 466 16.40 -23.86 -43.14
N SER A 467 17.01 -23.64 -44.30
CA SER A 467 16.90 -24.51 -45.48
C SER A 467 17.53 -25.88 -45.27
N ASN A 468 18.63 -25.94 -44.51
CA ASN A 468 19.37 -27.20 -44.27
C ASN A 468 18.90 -27.97 -43.02
N SER A 469 18.01 -27.41 -42.19
CA SER A 469 17.56 -28.08 -40.96
C SER A 469 16.30 -28.93 -41.19
N ALA A 470 16.41 -30.24 -40.92
CA ALA A 470 15.26 -31.13 -40.84
C ALA A 470 14.39 -30.87 -39.59
N SER A 471 14.95 -30.24 -38.55
CA SER A 471 14.25 -29.95 -37.28
C SER A 471 13.30 -28.75 -37.42
N TYR A 472 12.00 -29.01 -37.26
CA TYR A 472 10.96 -27.97 -37.30
C TYR A 472 11.18 -26.87 -36.24
N PRO A 473 11.48 -27.17 -34.95
CA PRO A 473 11.81 -26.15 -33.97
C PRO A 473 12.97 -25.23 -34.38
N VAL A 474 14.01 -25.79 -35.02
CA VAL A 474 15.15 -25.00 -35.49
C VAL A 474 14.76 -24.06 -36.62
N ARG A 475 13.92 -24.50 -37.55
CA ARG A 475 13.39 -23.65 -38.63
C ARG A 475 12.54 -22.51 -38.09
N VAL A 476 11.67 -22.80 -37.12
CA VAL A 476 10.83 -21.78 -36.48
C VAL A 476 11.69 -20.78 -35.70
N ASP A 477 12.75 -21.23 -35.01
CA ASP A 477 13.67 -20.32 -34.33
C ASP A 477 14.44 -19.40 -35.31
N CYS A 478 14.87 -19.91 -36.47
CA CYS A 478 15.45 -19.05 -37.52
C CYS A 478 14.48 -17.94 -37.95
N ASN A 479 13.21 -18.29 -38.18
CA ASN A 479 12.16 -17.32 -38.53
C ASN A 479 11.95 -16.29 -37.41
N ARG A 480 11.96 -16.73 -36.14
CA ARG A 480 11.86 -15.84 -34.97
C ARG A 480 13.00 -14.81 -34.96
N GLN A 481 14.23 -15.27 -35.13
CA GLN A 481 15.41 -14.41 -35.15
C GLN A 481 15.39 -13.43 -36.33
N GLU A 482 14.96 -13.87 -37.51
CA GLU A 482 14.78 -12.99 -38.68
C GLU A 482 13.73 -11.91 -38.42
N LYS A 483 12.57 -12.27 -37.83
CA LYS A 483 11.55 -11.29 -37.45
C LYS A 483 12.06 -10.28 -36.42
N LEU A 484 12.84 -10.72 -35.43
CA LEU A 484 13.47 -9.82 -34.45
C LEU A 484 14.46 -8.86 -35.12
N LEU A 485 15.28 -9.35 -36.06
CA LEU A 485 16.23 -8.54 -36.83
C LEU A 485 15.53 -7.49 -37.71
N ASN A 486 14.30 -7.77 -38.14
CA ASN A 486 13.48 -6.90 -38.97
C ASN A 486 12.57 -5.93 -38.19
N LEU A 487 12.59 -5.95 -36.85
CA LEU A 487 11.94 -4.91 -36.05
C LEU A 487 12.56 -3.54 -36.36
N SER A 488 11.72 -2.52 -36.48
CA SER A 488 12.16 -1.16 -36.81
C SER A 488 12.67 -0.38 -35.59
N ALA A 489 12.38 -0.86 -34.38
CA ALA A 489 12.91 -0.30 -33.14
C ALA A 489 14.41 -0.61 -32.96
N SER A 490 15.21 0.44 -32.93
CA SER A 490 16.63 0.39 -32.60
C SER A 490 16.85 0.49 -31.09
N LYS A 491 18.08 0.17 -30.66
CA LYS A 491 18.49 0.32 -29.27
C LYS A 491 18.31 1.76 -28.73
N SER A 492 18.57 2.76 -29.57
CA SER A 492 18.33 4.17 -29.22
C SER A 492 16.84 4.48 -29.06
N ASP A 493 15.95 3.81 -29.80
CA ASP A 493 14.51 4.02 -29.64
C ASP A 493 14.03 3.51 -28.27
N TYR A 494 14.44 2.30 -27.88
CA TYR A 494 14.12 1.76 -26.55
C TYR A 494 14.65 2.65 -25.43
N LYS A 495 15.89 3.10 -25.52
CA LYS A 495 16.46 4.06 -24.56
C LYS A 495 15.59 5.31 -24.48
N ASN A 496 15.30 5.94 -25.61
CA ASN A 496 14.52 7.17 -25.64
C ASN A 496 13.11 6.96 -25.08
N TRP A 497 12.43 5.87 -25.44
CA TRP A 497 11.11 5.54 -24.92
C TRP A 497 11.13 5.33 -23.40
N VAL A 498 12.13 4.60 -22.89
CA VAL A 498 12.27 4.39 -21.46
C VAL A 498 12.46 5.72 -20.75
N GLU A 499 13.47 6.52 -21.14
CA GLU A 499 13.75 7.82 -20.50
C GLU A 499 12.57 8.81 -20.58
N LEU A 500 11.84 8.83 -21.70
CA LEU A 500 10.67 9.69 -21.87
C LEU A 500 9.50 9.24 -20.99
N ALA A 501 9.11 7.98 -21.03
CA ALA A 501 7.96 7.49 -20.27
C ALA A 501 8.21 7.53 -18.75
N VAL A 502 9.46 7.36 -18.35
CA VAL A 502 9.96 7.56 -17.00
C VAL A 502 9.87 9.01 -16.52
N SER A 503 10.09 9.99 -17.41
CA SER A 503 10.12 11.40 -17.04
C SER A 503 8.76 11.94 -16.55
N PHE A 504 7.70 11.16 -16.74
CA PHE A 504 6.36 11.42 -16.21
C PHE A 504 6.17 10.96 -14.76
N ASP A 505 7.06 10.16 -14.19
CA ASP A 505 7.00 9.75 -12.78
C ASP A 505 7.30 10.98 -11.89
N LYS A 506 6.25 11.71 -11.49
CA LYS A 506 6.29 12.73 -10.43
C LYS A 506 5.83 12.17 -9.09
#